data_AF-A0A024HF37-F1
#
_entry.id   AF-A0A024HF37-F1
#
_cell.length_a   1.000
_cell.length_b   1.000
_cell.length_c   1.000
_cell.angle_alpha   90.00
_cell.angle_beta   90.00
_cell.angle_gamma   90.00
#
_symmetry.space_group_name_H-M   'P 1'
#
loop_
_entity.id
_entity.type
_entity.pdbx_description
1 polymer ?
#
loop_
_entity_poly.entity_id
_entity_poly.type
_entity_poly.pdbx_seq_one_letter_code
_entity_poly.pdbx_strand_id
1 'polypeptide(L)'
;MKAALPLLCLALFLAPAAQAKEKPKDQPLPGDAQYRQALPFLDQARQQIAGMEKGREAGLAPDAAAQPYRDALSANLRQAMPLLDKAARQKHPVAELRLAQVLADFAQDEKSQQRVCQLLGDSLKQGFAPAALEAETLCPDLAKQDAFVGQAEAAARSTRYASYFPQPSHALGWCQVGRSMSLLAPKGSQQQYQADINFMLASKVPQAKRKDYLERAAKLNCSQARQALGKS
;
A
#
# COMPACT_ATOMS: atom_id res chain seq x y z
N MET A 1 70.16 42.34 12.10
CA MET A 1 69.52 42.30 10.76
C MET A 1 68.64 41.06 10.68
N LYS A 2 67.33 41.26 10.42
CA LYS A 2 66.32 40.42 9.72
C LYS A 2 66.50 38.88 9.81
N ALA A 3 65.73 38.16 10.62
CA ALA A 3 64.36 37.64 10.38
C ALA A 3 64.28 36.52 9.30
N ALA A 4 63.78 35.32 9.67
CA ALA A 4 62.53 34.74 9.16
C ALA A 4 62.37 33.25 9.56
N LEU A 5 61.15 32.93 10.01
CA LEU A 5 60.59 31.60 10.32
C LEU A 5 59.82 31.08 9.08
N PRO A 6 59.71 29.77 8.83
CA PRO A 6 58.60 29.23 8.03
C PRO A 6 57.74 28.29 8.88
N LEU A 7 56.58 28.75 9.35
CA LEU A 7 55.23 28.42 8.85
C LEU A 7 54.97 26.92 8.55
N LEU A 8 54.31 26.28 9.52
CA LEU A 8 53.57 25.03 9.41
C LEU A 8 52.32 25.25 8.52
N CYS A 9 52.21 24.55 7.39
CA CYS A 9 50.96 24.49 6.60
C CYS A 9 50.05 23.39 7.16
N LEU A 10 49.03 23.78 7.93
CA LEU A 10 47.90 22.92 8.29
C LEU A 10 46.88 22.93 7.13
N ALA A 11 46.82 21.86 6.34
CA ALA A 11 45.79 21.69 5.31
C ALA A 11 44.56 21.00 5.91
N LEU A 12 43.51 21.78 6.18
CA LEU A 12 42.17 21.28 6.53
C LEU A 12 41.50 20.70 5.27
N PHE A 13 41.40 19.37 5.20
CA PHE A 13 40.56 18.69 4.21
C PHE A 13 39.09 18.85 4.60
N LEU A 14 38.43 19.87 4.04
CA LEU A 14 36.97 19.97 4.01
C LEU A 14 36.43 18.94 3.02
N ALA A 15 35.91 17.83 3.52
CA ALA A 15 35.12 16.90 2.72
C ALA A 15 33.79 17.58 2.32
N PRO A 16 33.39 17.56 1.04
CA PRO A 16 32.10 18.10 0.64
C PRO A 16 31.00 17.18 1.17
N ALA A 17 30.14 17.71 2.05
CA ALA A 17 28.92 17.06 2.45
C ALA A 17 28.05 16.85 1.19
N ALA A 18 27.91 15.59 0.78
CA ALA A 18 26.99 15.20 -0.27
C ALA A 18 25.55 15.51 0.21
N GLN A 19 25.04 16.67 -0.19
CA GLN A 19 23.62 16.98 -0.01
C GLN A 19 22.83 16.05 -0.92
N ALA A 20 22.15 15.05 -0.34
CA ALA A 20 21.14 14.29 -1.03
C ALA A 20 20.05 15.27 -1.48
N LYS A 21 20.07 15.67 -2.76
CA LYS A 21 18.99 16.47 -3.36
C LYS A 21 17.68 15.71 -3.18
N GLU A 22 16.81 16.21 -2.31
CA GLU A 22 15.43 15.75 -2.24
C GLU A 22 14.84 15.90 -3.65
N LYS A 23 14.42 14.78 -4.25
CA LYS A 23 13.74 14.81 -5.54
C LYS A 23 12.49 15.69 -5.39
N PRO A 24 12.18 16.54 -6.39
CA PRO A 24 10.96 17.35 -6.38
C PRO A 24 9.75 16.46 -6.08
N LYS A 25 8.87 16.91 -5.17
CA LYS A 25 7.64 16.20 -4.77
C LYS A 25 6.71 15.89 -5.94
N ASP A 26 6.92 16.54 -7.09
CA ASP A 26 6.06 16.45 -8.28
C ASP A 26 6.66 15.60 -9.42
N GLN A 27 7.81 14.95 -9.23
CA GLN A 27 8.30 14.01 -10.25
C GLN A 27 7.43 12.75 -10.29
N PRO A 28 6.92 12.36 -11.47
CA PRO A 28 6.23 11.08 -11.63
C PRO A 28 7.12 9.93 -11.15
N LEU A 29 6.51 8.94 -10.50
CA LEU A 29 7.25 7.74 -10.11
C LEU A 29 7.74 7.00 -11.37
N PRO A 30 8.88 6.30 -11.29
CA PRO A 30 9.26 5.35 -12.33
C PRO A 30 8.09 4.39 -12.62
N GLY A 31 7.75 4.18 -13.89
CA GLY A 31 6.59 3.37 -14.27
C GLY A 31 5.22 4.05 -14.23
N ASP A 32 5.13 5.35 -13.88
CA ASP A 32 3.83 6.05 -13.71
C ASP A 32 3.02 6.09 -15.02
N ALA A 33 3.70 6.19 -16.17
CA ALA A 33 3.04 6.13 -17.48
C ALA A 33 2.31 4.79 -17.69
N GLN A 34 2.98 3.65 -17.43
CA GLN A 34 2.34 2.34 -17.57
C GLN A 34 1.26 2.13 -16.50
N TYR A 35 1.49 2.58 -15.27
CA TYR A 35 0.47 2.53 -14.22
C TYR A 35 -0.80 3.28 -14.64
N ARG A 36 -0.67 4.52 -15.13
CA ARG A 36 -1.81 5.32 -15.62
C ARG A 36 -2.52 4.68 -16.82
N GLN A 37 -1.77 4.10 -17.76
CA GLN A 37 -2.35 3.36 -18.88
C GLN A 37 -3.16 2.14 -18.43
N ALA A 38 -2.83 1.53 -17.30
CA ALA A 38 -3.59 0.40 -16.75
C ALA A 38 -4.94 0.81 -16.13
N LEU A 39 -5.07 2.06 -15.65
CA LEU A 39 -6.22 2.50 -14.85
C LEU A 39 -7.58 2.35 -15.56
N PRO A 40 -7.76 2.75 -16.83
CA PRO A 40 -9.05 2.60 -17.50
C PRO A 40 -9.51 1.14 -17.57
N PHE A 41 -8.59 0.20 -17.79
CA PHE A 41 -8.90 -1.23 -17.81
C PHE A 41 -9.27 -1.76 -16.42
N LEU A 42 -8.58 -1.30 -15.37
CA LEU A 42 -8.93 -1.66 -13.99
C LEU A 42 -10.28 -1.08 -13.57
N ASP A 43 -10.62 0.14 -13.99
CA ASP A 43 -11.91 0.76 -13.72
C ASP A 43 -13.04 0.01 -14.42
N GLN A 44 -12.84 -0.41 -15.67
CA GLN A 44 -13.77 -1.29 -16.37
C GLN A 44 -13.92 -2.63 -15.64
N ALA A 45 -12.81 -3.33 -15.33
CA ALA A 45 -12.82 -4.59 -14.57
C ALA A 45 -13.65 -4.48 -13.28
N ARG A 46 -13.50 -3.37 -12.54
CA ARG A 46 -14.30 -3.09 -11.35
C ARG A 46 -15.80 -2.97 -11.64
N GLN A 47 -16.20 -2.35 -12.74
CA GLN A 47 -17.61 -2.27 -13.15
C GLN A 47 -18.19 -3.65 -13.47
N GLN A 48 -17.40 -4.52 -14.12
CA GLN A 48 -17.81 -5.91 -14.36
C GLN A 48 -18.01 -6.68 -13.05
N ILE A 49 -17.05 -6.60 -12.11
CA ILE A 49 -17.19 -7.19 -10.77
C ILE A 49 -18.44 -6.65 -10.07
N ALA A 50 -18.73 -5.36 -10.20
CA ALA A 50 -19.93 -4.75 -9.60
C ALA A 50 -21.22 -5.31 -10.19
N GLY A 51 -21.23 -5.60 -11.49
CA GLY A 51 -22.33 -6.30 -12.14
C GLY A 51 -22.53 -7.73 -11.63
N MET A 52 -21.44 -8.45 -11.38
CA MET A 52 -21.47 -9.81 -10.81
C MET A 52 -22.07 -9.80 -9.39
N GLU A 53 -21.61 -8.89 -8.52
CA GLU A 53 -22.13 -8.77 -7.15
C GLU A 53 -23.62 -8.41 -7.14
N LYS A 54 -24.08 -7.48 -7.99
CA LYS A 54 -25.51 -7.18 -8.15
C LYS A 54 -26.33 -8.41 -8.56
N GLY A 55 -25.80 -9.24 -9.44
CA GLY A 55 -26.45 -10.51 -9.82
C GLY A 55 -26.60 -11.45 -8.62
N ARG A 56 -25.55 -11.56 -7.79
CA ARG A 56 -25.57 -12.37 -6.56
C ARG A 56 -26.57 -11.82 -5.53
N GLU A 57 -26.62 -10.50 -5.34
CA GLU A 57 -27.59 -9.83 -4.47
C GLU A 57 -29.04 -10.06 -4.94
N ALA A 58 -29.25 -10.19 -6.26
CA ALA A 58 -30.53 -10.56 -6.86
C ALA A 58 -30.86 -12.07 -6.77
N GLY A 59 -30.04 -12.87 -6.09
CA GLY A 59 -30.27 -14.30 -5.87
C GLY A 59 -29.75 -15.24 -6.96
N LEU A 60 -28.98 -14.73 -7.94
CA LEU A 60 -28.34 -15.59 -8.93
C LEU A 60 -27.21 -16.41 -8.30
N ALA A 61 -27.10 -17.67 -8.71
CA ALA A 61 -25.94 -18.49 -8.39
C ALA A 61 -24.65 -17.82 -8.91
N PRO A 62 -23.49 -18.00 -8.25
CA PRO A 62 -22.24 -17.33 -8.61
C PRO A 62 -21.88 -17.43 -10.10
N ASP A 63 -22.04 -18.61 -10.71
CA ASP A 63 -21.73 -18.81 -12.11
C ASP A 63 -22.66 -18.05 -13.07
N ALA A 64 -23.95 -18.03 -12.76
CA ALA A 64 -24.95 -17.29 -13.54
C ALA A 64 -24.75 -15.78 -13.40
N ALA A 65 -24.42 -15.31 -12.20
CA ALA A 65 -24.09 -13.90 -11.95
C ALA A 65 -22.81 -13.46 -12.68
N ALA A 66 -21.82 -14.35 -12.80
CA ALA A 66 -20.56 -14.07 -13.47
C ALA A 66 -20.66 -14.10 -15.00
N GLN A 67 -21.49 -14.98 -15.57
CA GLN A 67 -21.55 -15.28 -17.00
C GLN A 67 -21.57 -14.04 -17.92
N PRO A 68 -22.42 -13.00 -17.69
CA PRO A 68 -22.50 -11.85 -18.59
C PRO A 68 -21.21 -11.01 -18.64
N TYR A 69 -20.33 -11.17 -17.65
CA TYR A 69 -19.19 -10.30 -17.42
C TYR A 69 -17.84 -10.98 -17.62
N ARG A 70 -17.80 -12.32 -17.75
CA ARG A 70 -16.53 -13.10 -17.75
C ARG A 70 -15.59 -12.64 -18.86
N ASP A 71 -16.07 -12.54 -20.10
CA ASP A 71 -15.22 -12.22 -21.25
C ASP A 71 -14.69 -10.79 -21.19
N ALA A 72 -15.56 -9.84 -20.84
CA ALA A 72 -15.18 -8.44 -20.69
C ALA A 72 -14.17 -8.24 -19.54
N LEU A 73 -14.41 -8.89 -18.39
CA LEU A 73 -13.47 -8.87 -17.27
C LEU A 73 -12.12 -9.45 -17.69
N SER A 74 -12.12 -10.63 -18.33
CA SER A 74 -10.90 -11.28 -18.81
C SER A 74 -10.13 -10.40 -19.80
N ALA A 75 -10.83 -9.77 -20.75
CA ALA A 75 -10.21 -8.88 -21.72
C ALA A 75 -9.55 -7.66 -21.04
N ASN A 76 -10.23 -7.04 -20.07
CA ASN A 76 -9.69 -5.90 -19.33
C ASN A 76 -8.47 -6.28 -18.49
N LEU A 77 -8.51 -7.42 -17.79
CA LEU A 77 -7.37 -7.90 -17.00
C LEU A 77 -6.16 -8.23 -17.88
N ARG A 78 -6.36 -8.84 -19.06
CA ARG A 78 -5.27 -9.11 -20.02
C ARG A 78 -4.57 -7.83 -20.51
N GLN A 79 -5.27 -6.70 -20.56
CA GLN A 79 -4.68 -5.40 -20.89
C GLN A 79 -4.00 -4.75 -19.68
N ALA A 80 -4.63 -4.79 -18.51
CA ALA A 80 -4.12 -4.14 -17.30
C ALA A 80 -2.87 -4.81 -16.73
N MET A 81 -2.85 -6.15 -16.62
CA MET A 81 -1.80 -6.87 -15.89
C MET A 81 -0.39 -6.66 -16.49
N PRO A 82 -0.17 -6.73 -17.82
CA PRO A 82 1.16 -6.47 -18.37
C PRO A 82 1.66 -5.04 -18.14
N LEU A 83 0.76 -4.06 -18.13
CA LEU A 83 1.09 -2.66 -17.84
C LEU A 83 1.49 -2.49 -16.36
N LEU A 84 0.72 -3.10 -15.45
CA LEU A 84 1.05 -3.12 -14.02
C LEU A 84 2.38 -3.84 -13.76
N ASP A 85 2.65 -4.98 -14.40
CA ASP A 85 3.93 -5.69 -14.23
C ASP A 85 5.11 -4.85 -14.75
N LYS A 86 4.97 -4.17 -15.89
CA LYS A 86 5.99 -3.24 -16.40
C LYS A 86 6.24 -2.07 -15.43
N ALA A 87 5.20 -1.51 -14.81
CA ALA A 87 5.35 -0.46 -13.80
C ALA A 87 5.98 -1.00 -12.50
N ALA A 88 5.56 -2.18 -12.05
CA ALA A 88 6.10 -2.84 -10.86
C ALA A 88 7.59 -3.19 -11.01
N ARG A 89 8.03 -3.64 -12.18
CA ARG A 89 9.47 -3.86 -12.48
C ARG A 89 10.30 -2.58 -12.38
N GLN A 90 9.68 -1.43 -12.60
CA GLN A 90 10.31 -0.12 -12.41
C GLN A 90 10.25 0.38 -10.96
N LYS A 91 9.79 -0.46 -10.01
CA LYS A 91 9.60 -0.09 -8.60
C LYS A 91 8.55 1.01 -8.43
N HIS A 92 7.40 0.84 -9.08
CA HIS A 92 6.23 1.67 -8.82
C HIS A 92 5.39 1.04 -7.70
N PRO A 93 5.41 1.56 -6.46
CA PRO A 93 4.79 0.89 -5.31
C PRO A 93 3.28 0.73 -5.43
N VAL A 94 2.61 1.68 -6.10
CA VAL A 94 1.16 1.58 -6.36
C VAL A 94 0.86 0.48 -7.38
N ALA A 95 1.71 0.29 -8.39
CA ALA A 95 1.48 -0.75 -9.39
C ALA A 95 1.78 -2.14 -8.80
N GLU A 96 2.79 -2.24 -7.93
CA GLU A 96 3.07 -3.45 -7.16
C GLU A 96 1.86 -3.87 -6.32
N LEU A 97 1.27 -2.93 -5.56
CA LEU A 97 0.03 -3.17 -4.80
C LEU A 97 -1.11 -3.63 -5.72
N ARG A 98 -1.39 -2.88 -6.80
CA ARG A 98 -2.52 -3.16 -7.68
C ARG A 98 -2.37 -4.49 -8.41
N LEU A 99 -1.14 -4.85 -8.81
CA LEU A 99 -0.86 -6.16 -9.38
C LEU A 99 -1.05 -7.28 -8.36
N ALA A 100 -0.60 -7.08 -7.12
CA ALA A 100 -0.79 -8.05 -6.05
C ALA A 100 -2.28 -8.32 -5.79
N GLN A 101 -3.12 -7.28 -5.76
CA GLN A 101 -4.57 -7.42 -5.60
C GLN A 101 -5.19 -8.24 -6.74
N VAL A 102 -4.87 -7.90 -7.99
CA VAL A 102 -5.38 -8.66 -9.17
C VAL A 102 -4.94 -10.12 -9.13
N LEU A 103 -3.69 -10.40 -8.76
CA LEU A 103 -3.21 -11.77 -8.63
C LEU A 103 -3.91 -12.51 -7.49
N ALA A 104 -4.09 -11.89 -6.33
CA ALA A 104 -4.78 -12.50 -5.20
C ALA A 104 -6.24 -12.86 -5.52
N ASP A 105 -6.92 -12.04 -6.32
CA ASP A 105 -8.32 -12.26 -6.69
C ASP A 105 -8.50 -13.34 -7.76
N PHE A 106 -7.57 -13.40 -8.73
CA PHE A 106 -7.79 -14.15 -9.98
C PHE A 106 -6.75 -15.24 -10.27
N ALA A 107 -5.67 -15.35 -9.50
CA ALA A 107 -4.63 -16.36 -9.68
C ALA A 107 -4.37 -17.10 -8.36
N GLN A 108 -4.92 -18.30 -8.24
CA GLN A 108 -4.94 -19.06 -6.98
C GLN A 108 -3.83 -20.12 -6.88
N ASP A 109 -2.85 -20.13 -7.77
CA ASP A 109 -1.71 -21.04 -7.70
C ASP A 109 -0.62 -20.54 -6.73
N GLU A 110 0.21 -21.46 -6.24
CA GLU A 110 1.25 -21.16 -5.25
C GLU A 110 2.26 -20.11 -5.74
N LYS A 111 2.64 -20.16 -7.02
CA LYS A 111 3.59 -19.20 -7.60
C LYS A 111 2.99 -17.80 -7.64
N SER A 112 1.69 -17.68 -7.94
CA SER A 112 0.97 -16.42 -7.87
C SER A 112 0.90 -15.90 -6.44
N GLN A 113 0.66 -16.75 -5.44
CA GLN A 113 0.65 -16.33 -4.03
C GLN A 113 2.03 -15.86 -3.54
N GLN A 114 3.11 -16.55 -3.90
CA GLN A 114 4.47 -16.10 -3.62
C GLN A 114 4.73 -14.72 -4.26
N ARG A 115 4.27 -14.52 -5.50
CA ARG A 115 4.40 -13.24 -6.20
C ARG A 115 3.59 -12.13 -5.54
N VAL A 116 2.38 -12.41 -5.06
CA VAL A 116 1.56 -11.46 -4.28
C VAL A 116 2.36 -10.96 -3.07
N CYS A 117 2.90 -11.87 -2.25
CA CYS A 117 3.64 -11.47 -1.06
C CYS A 117 4.95 -10.74 -1.37
N GLN A 118 5.63 -11.09 -2.45
CA GLN A 118 6.79 -10.33 -2.93
C GLN A 118 6.41 -8.88 -3.28
N LEU A 119 5.34 -8.70 -4.07
CA LEU A 119 4.90 -7.37 -4.52
C LEU A 119 4.43 -6.50 -3.35
N LEU A 120 3.66 -7.07 -2.42
CA LEU A 120 3.22 -6.35 -1.22
C LEU A 120 4.40 -5.94 -0.33
N GLY A 121 5.37 -6.85 -0.14
CA GLY A 121 6.60 -6.55 0.60
C GLY A 121 7.43 -5.44 -0.06
N ASP A 122 7.59 -5.48 -1.38
CA ASP A 122 8.32 -4.44 -2.13
C ASP A 122 7.62 -3.08 -2.06
N SER A 123 6.29 -3.05 -2.18
CA SER A 123 5.48 -1.83 -2.07
C SER A 123 5.55 -1.23 -0.65
N LEU A 124 5.48 -2.10 0.36
CA LEU A 124 5.58 -1.71 1.78
C LEU A 124 6.96 -1.16 2.12
N LYS A 125 8.05 -1.79 1.66
CA LYS A 125 9.44 -1.29 1.83
C LYS A 125 9.63 0.12 1.28
N GLN A 126 8.88 0.48 0.25
CA GLN A 126 8.88 1.82 -0.34
C GLN A 126 8.00 2.82 0.40
N GLY A 127 7.29 2.38 1.45
CA GLY A 127 6.46 3.22 2.32
C GLY A 127 5.05 3.46 1.81
N PHE A 128 4.50 2.61 0.93
CA PHE A 128 3.13 2.77 0.46
C PHE A 128 2.13 2.09 1.40
N ALA A 129 1.42 2.93 2.17
CA ALA A 129 0.58 2.52 3.30
C ALA A 129 -0.38 1.35 3.01
N PRO A 130 -1.16 1.32 1.90
CA PRO A 130 -2.13 0.25 1.69
C PRO A 130 -1.51 -1.16 1.66
N ALA A 131 -0.25 -1.28 1.23
CA ALA A 131 0.45 -2.56 1.19
C ALA A 131 0.61 -3.20 2.57
N ALA A 132 0.67 -2.40 3.65
CA ALA A 132 0.74 -2.94 5.01
C ALA A 132 -0.51 -3.72 5.39
N LEU A 133 -1.70 -3.20 5.06
CA LEU A 133 -2.98 -3.84 5.41
C LEU A 133 -3.22 -5.10 4.57
N GLU A 134 -2.90 -5.05 3.28
CA GLU A 134 -3.00 -6.21 2.39
C GLU A 134 -1.99 -7.30 2.81
N ALA A 135 -0.74 -6.93 3.10
CA ALA A 135 0.27 -7.87 3.57
C ALA A 135 -0.12 -8.56 4.88
N GLU A 136 -0.71 -7.81 5.82
CA GLU A 136 -1.24 -8.36 7.06
C GLU A 136 -2.29 -9.45 6.83
N THR A 137 -3.12 -9.27 5.79
CA THR A 137 -4.27 -10.14 5.52
C THR A 137 -3.88 -11.32 4.64
N LEU A 138 -3.07 -11.09 3.61
CA LEU A 138 -2.78 -12.06 2.55
C LEU A 138 -1.45 -12.79 2.77
N CYS A 139 -0.52 -12.22 3.54
CA CYS A 139 0.86 -12.68 3.63
C CYS A 139 1.30 -12.84 5.10
N PRO A 140 0.74 -13.83 5.83
CA PRO A 140 0.97 -13.98 7.26
C PRO A 140 2.46 -14.14 7.63
N ASP A 141 3.25 -14.80 6.78
CA ASP A 141 4.68 -14.99 7.04
C ASP A 141 5.49 -13.70 6.85
N LEU A 142 5.10 -12.84 5.90
CA LEU A 142 5.67 -11.50 5.76
C LEU A 142 5.31 -10.64 6.98
N ALA A 143 4.06 -10.70 7.43
CA ALA A 143 3.54 -9.93 8.55
C ALA A 143 4.11 -10.31 9.92
N LYS A 144 4.71 -11.50 10.04
CA LYS A 144 5.41 -11.98 11.25
C LYS A 144 6.88 -11.54 11.31
N GLN A 145 7.45 -11.05 10.22
CA GLN A 145 8.85 -10.64 10.20
C GLN A 145 9.07 -9.42 11.10
N ASP A 146 10.21 -9.38 11.80
CA ASP A 146 10.55 -8.26 12.71
C ASP A 146 10.53 -6.90 12.01
N ALA A 147 10.90 -6.86 10.73
CA ALA A 147 10.93 -5.64 9.94
C ALA A 147 9.51 -5.09 9.61
N PHE A 148 8.47 -5.92 9.65
CA PHE A 148 7.12 -5.55 9.23
C PHE A 148 6.56 -4.37 10.03
N VAL A 149 6.65 -4.44 11.37
CA VAL A 149 6.12 -3.38 12.25
C VAL A 149 6.77 -2.03 11.94
N GLY A 150 8.10 -2.00 11.78
CA GLY A 150 8.82 -0.78 11.45
C GLY A 150 8.46 -0.22 10.07
N GLN A 151 8.31 -1.08 9.06
CA GLN A 151 7.94 -0.67 7.71
C GLN A 151 6.50 -0.16 7.65
N ALA A 152 5.56 -0.85 8.29
CA ALA A 152 4.16 -0.42 8.39
C ALA A 152 4.03 0.91 9.15
N GLU A 153 4.77 1.09 10.25
CA GLU A 153 4.81 2.36 10.97
C GLU A 153 5.36 3.49 10.09
N ALA A 154 6.45 3.26 9.36
CA ALA A 154 7.02 4.23 8.44
C ALA A 154 6.03 4.59 7.31
N ALA A 155 5.35 3.60 6.73
CA ALA A 155 4.34 3.80 5.70
C ALA A 155 3.14 4.61 6.22
N ALA A 156 2.69 4.36 7.46
CA ALA A 156 1.61 5.12 8.10
C ALA A 156 1.98 6.59 8.38
N ARG A 157 3.27 6.93 8.45
CA ARG A 157 3.73 8.31 8.62
C ARG A 157 4.03 9.01 7.29
N SER A 158 4.17 8.25 6.21
CA SER A 158 4.54 8.76 4.90
C SER A 158 3.40 9.56 4.26
N THR A 159 3.75 10.69 3.66
CA THR A 159 2.88 11.48 2.76
C THR A 159 3.35 11.50 1.32
N ARG A 160 4.40 10.73 1.00
CA ARG A 160 5.05 10.71 -0.30
C ARG A 160 4.12 10.37 -1.46
N TYR A 161 3.10 9.56 -1.22
CA TYR A 161 2.20 9.03 -2.25
C TYR A 161 0.80 9.65 -2.22
N ALA A 162 0.63 10.82 -1.59
CA ALA A 162 -0.66 11.46 -1.40
C ALA A 162 -1.47 11.61 -2.72
N SER A 163 -0.80 11.92 -3.82
CA SER A 163 -1.41 12.07 -5.16
C SER A 163 -2.04 10.81 -5.74
N TYR A 164 -1.71 9.64 -5.19
CA TYR A 164 -2.24 8.36 -5.64
C TYR A 164 -3.50 7.95 -4.87
N PHE A 165 -3.88 8.66 -3.81
CA PHE A 165 -5.12 8.37 -3.09
C PHE A 165 -6.32 9.07 -3.75
N PRO A 166 -7.53 8.48 -3.65
CA PRO A 166 -7.88 7.29 -2.86
C PRO A 166 -7.55 5.97 -3.59
N GLN A 167 -7.29 4.91 -2.82
CA GLN A 167 -6.89 3.59 -3.33
C GLN A 167 -7.84 2.49 -2.87
N PRO A 168 -8.13 1.47 -3.71
CA PRO A 168 -8.92 0.32 -3.29
C PRO A 168 -8.11 -0.60 -2.37
N SER A 169 -8.73 -1.16 -1.32
CA SER A 169 -8.13 -2.25 -0.55
C SER A 169 -9.17 -3.18 0.06
N HIS A 170 -8.90 -4.48 -0.02
CA HIS A 170 -9.73 -5.54 0.57
C HIS A 170 -9.58 -5.56 2.10
N ALA A 171 -8.48 -5.03 2.61
CA ALA A 171 -8.12 -5.04 4.02
C ALA A 171 -8.44 -3.71 4.74
N LEU A 172 -9.02 -2.72 4.05
CA LEU A 172 -9.50 -1.48 4.67
C LEU A 172 -10.71 -1.78 5.58
N GLY A 173 -10.87 -1.00 6.65
CA GLY A 173 -11.95 -1.11 7.62
C GLY A 173 -11.51 -1.65 8.98
N TRP A 174 -10.21 -1.64 9.32
CA TRP A 174 -9.76 -2.03 10.67
C TRP A 174 -10.35 -1.14 11.76
N CYS A 175 -10.61 0.12 11.45
CA CYS A 175 -11.26 1.06 12.35
C CYS A 175 -12.80 0.93 12.41
N GLN A 176 -13.40 -0.05 11.74
CA GLN A 176 -14.85 -0.25 11.66
C GLN A 176 -15.26 -1.60 12.28
N VAL A 177 -16.46 -1.65 12.86
CA VAL A 177 -17.07 -2.91 13.32
C VAL A 177 -17.56 -3.68 12.10
N GLY A 178 -17.36 -5.00 12.07
CA GLY A 178 -17.94 -5.87 11.05
C GLY A 178 -17.26 -5.78 9.68
N ARG A 179 -15.95 -5.51 9.65
CA ARG A 179 -15.16 -5.51 8.42
C ARG A 179 -15.40 -6.79 7.61
N SER A 180 -15.78 -6.64 6.34
CA SER A 180 -15.87 -7.73 5.38
C SER A 180 -14.89 -7.51 4.24
N MET A 181 -14.31 -8.60 3.73
CA MET A 181 -13.53 -8.56 2.50
C MET A 181 -14.49 -8.64 1.32
N SER A 182 -14.29 -7.79 0.31
CA SER A 182 -15.07 -7.77 -0.91
C SER A 182 -14.16 -7.47 -2.11
N LEU A 183 -14.42 -8.14 -3.24
CA LEU A 183 -13.80 -7.83 -4.53
C LEU A 183 -14.11 -6.38 -4.98
N LEU A 184 -15.21 -5.80 -4.49
CA LEU A 184 -15.52 -4.38 -4.62
C LEU A 184 -14.90 -3.56 -3.49
N ALA A 185 -13.61 -3.74 -3.27
CA ALA A 185 -12.82 -3.05 -2.28
C ALA A 185 -13.21 -1.56 -2.17
N PRO A 186 -13.60 -1.04 -1.00
CA PRO A 186 -13.83 0.39 -0.85
C PRO A 186 -12.54 1.16 -1.16
N LYS A 187 -12.70 2.37 -1.73
CA LYS A 187 -11.58 3.28 -1.94
C LYS A 187 -11.33 4.06 -0.64
N GLY A 188 -10.14 3.90 -0.06
CA GLY A 188 -9.73 4.61 1.15
C GLY A 188 -8.90 5.86 0.85
N SER A 189 -9.10 6.91 1.62
CA SER A 189 -8.20 8.07 1.67
C SER A 189 -6.90 7.70 2.38
N GLN A 190 -5.85 8.49 2.17
CA GLN A 190 -4.57 8.27 2.86
C GLN A 190 -4.73 8.23 4.38
N GLN A 191 -5.50 9.16 4.96
CA GLN A 191 -5.72 9.22 6.40
C GLN A 191 -6.45 7.98 6.93
N GLN A 192 -7.39 7.40 6.16
CA GLN A 192 -8.07 6.17 6.54
C GLN A 192 -7.09 4.99 6.61
N TYR A 193 -6.20 4.85 5.63
CA TYR A 193 -5.14 3.84 5.69
C TYR A 193 -4.21 4.06 6.89
N GLN A 194 -3.82 5.30 7.16
CA GLN A 194 -2.98 5.62 8.30
C GLN A 194 -3.67 5.27 9.63
N ALA A 195 -4.97 5.54 9.76
CA ALA A 195 -5.76 5.19 10.94
C ALA A 195 -5.80 3.67 11.14
N ASP A 196 -6.16 2.93 10.10
CA ASP A 196 -6.25 1.47 10.09
C ASP A 196 -4.92 0.82 10.42
N ILE A 197 -3.81 1.30 9.83
CA ILE A 197 -2.47 0.76 10.12
C ILE A 197 -2.08 1.01 11.57
N ASN A 198 -2.32 2.22 12.11
CA ASN A 198 -2.03 2.47 13.52
C ASN A 198 -2.85 1.57 14.44
N PHE A 199 -4.14 1.35 14.14
CA PHE A 199 -4.98 0.45 14.92
C PHE A 199 -4.50 -1.01 14.82
N MET A 200 -4.20 -1.50 13.62
CA MET A 200 -3.61 -2.82 13.39
C MET A 200 -2.29 -2.98 14.16
N LEU A 201 -1.39 -1.99 14.13
CA LEU A 201 -0.11 -2.05 14.83
C LEU A 201 -0.28 -2.13 16.35
N ALA A 202 -1.34 -1.56 16.92
CA ALA A 202 -1.61 -1.67 18.35
C ALA A 202 -1.79 -3.13 18.82
N SER A 203 -2.19 -4.07 17.96
CA SER A 203 -2.27 -5.50 18.30
C SER A 203 -0.92 -6.22 18.19
N LYS A 204 0.04 -5.65 17.46
CA LYS A 204 1.34 -6.26 17.15
C LYS A 204 2.49 -5.79 18.02
N VAL A 205 2.32 -4.71 18.76
CA VAL A 205 3.38 -4.16 19.62
C VAL A 205 3.22 -4.57 21.09
N PRO A 206 4.32 -4.54 21.87
CA PRO A 206 4.27 -4.76 23.32
C PRO A 206 3.28 -3.81 24.00
N GLN A 207 2.70 -4.25 25.11
CA GLN A 207 1.67 -3.51 25.86
C GLN A 207 2.05 -2.05 26.13
N ALA A 208 3.32 -1.80 26.49
CA ALA A 208 3.85 -0.47 26.76
C ALA A 208 3.72 0.52 25.60
N LYS A 209 3.67 0.05 24.34
CA LYS A 209 3.55 0.89 23.14
C LYS A 209 2.13 0.95 22.57
N ARG A 210 1.21 0.09 23.02
CA ARG A 210 -0.13 -0.04 22.43
C ARG A 210 -0.92 1.26 22.50
N LYS A 211 -0.85 1.95 23.63
CA LYS A 211 -1.56 3.22 23.86
C LYS A 211 -1.19 4.27 22.80
N ASP A 212 0.09 4.42 22.48
CA ASP A 212 0.56 5.41 21.51
C ASP A 212 0.01 5.17 20.10
N TYR A 213 -0.13 3.91 19.70
CA TYR A 213 -0.73 3.54 18.41
C TYR A 213 -2.24 3.78 18.39
N LEU A 214 -2.94 3.40 19.46
CA LEU A 214 -4.37 3.68 19.60
C LEU A 214 -4.65 5.18 19.59
N GLU A 215 -3.82 5.99 20.25
CA GLU A 215 -3.98 7.45 20.26
C GLU A 215 -3.76 8.05 18.88
N ARG A 216 -2.78 7.56 18.12
CA ARG A 216 -2.56 7.98 16.72
C ARG A 216 -3.74 7.61 15.82
N ALA A 217 -4.26 6.39 15.94
CA ALA A 217 -5.45 5.97 15.20
C ALA A 217 -6.69 6.83 15.58
N ALA A 218 -6.91 7.09 16.87
CA ALA A 218 -8.03 7.89 17.37
C ALA A 218 -7.99 9.35 16.88
N LYS A 219 -6.78 9.94 16.78
CA LYS A 219 -6.56 11.27 16.19
C LYS A 219 -6.92 11.31 14.69
N LEU A 220 -6.83 10.17 14.01
CA LEU A 220 -7.23 9.99 12.62
C LEU A 220 -8.69 9.47 12.48
N ASN A 221 -9.52 9.73 13.49
CA ASN A 221 -10.96 9.38 13.53
C ASN A 221 -11.27 7.86 13.54
N CYS A 222 -10.35 7.02 14.01
CA CYS A 222 -10.62 5.60 14.23
C CYS A 222 -11.57 5.39 15.42
N SER A 223 -12.81 4.98 15.19
CA SER A 223 -13.81 4.77 16.25
C SER A 223 -13.43 3.62 17.19
N GLN A 224 -12.94 2.51 16.65
CA GLN A 224 -12.45 1.37 17.43
C GLN A 224 -11.31 1.76 18.38
N ALA A 225 -10.39 2.62 17.94
CA ALA A 225 -9.30 3.09 18.79
C ALA A 225 -9.79 4.02 19.91
N ARG A 226 -10.76 4.90 19.62
CA ARG A 226 -11.40 5.77 20.63
C ARG A 226 -12.09 4.93 21.69
N GLN A 227 -12.86 3.92 21.28
CA GLN A 227 -13.50 2.97 22.18
C GLN A 227 -12.48 2.23 23.04
N ALA A 228 -11.40 1.71 22.45
CA ALA A 228 -10.34 1.03 23.19
C ALA A 228 -9.61 1.92 24.21
N LEU A 229 -9.63 3.25 24.01
CA LEU A 229 -9.08 4.24 24.94
C LEU A 229 -10.11 4.78 25.95
N GLY A 230 -11.36 4.34 25.89
CA GLY A 230 -12.46 4.87 26.72
C GLY A 230 -12.85 6.32 26.38
N LYS A 231 -12.59 6.76 25.13
CA LYS A 231 -12.97 8.08 24.63
C LYS A 231 -14.23 7.90 23.78
N SER A 232 -15.37 8.40 24.26
CA SER A 232 -16.64 8.45 23.51
C SER A 232 -16.73 9.75 22.70
#